data_AF-A0A2V8JL50-F1
#
_entry.id   AF-A0A2V8JL50-F1
#
_cell.length_a   1.000
_cell.length_b   1.000
_cell.length_c   1.000
_cell.angle_alpha   90.00
_cell.angle_beta   90.00
_cell.angle_gamma   90.00
#
_symmetry.space_group_name_H-M   'P 1'
#
loop_
_entity.id
_entity.type
_entity.pdbx_description
1 polymer ?
#
loop_
_entity_poly.entity_id
_entity_poly.type
_entity_poly.pdbx_seq_one_letter_code
_entity_poly.pdbx_strand_id
1 'polypeptide(L)' 'MRIVGILVALAGWLVPLVALSMTQSTGARFGACVLGIIISLVGILGVLNGVHQADAIWKKG' A
#
# COMPACT_ATOMS: atom_id res chain seq x y z
N MET A 1 -8.19 -9.05 8.39
CA MET A 1 -7.37 -7.81 8.36
C MET A 1 -5.98 -8.03 7.75
N ARG A 2 -5.23 -9.09 8.09
CA ARG A 2 -3.88 -9.35 7.50
C ARG A 2 -3.91 -9.45 5.96
N ILE A 3 -4.80 -10.29 5.43
CA ILE A 3 -4.99 -10.45 3.98
C ILE A 3 -5.37 -9.12 3.31
N VAL A 4 -6.23 -8.32 3.95
CA VAL A 4 -6.65 -7.01 3.44
C VAL A 4 -5.45 -6.08 3.30
N GLY A 5 -4.57 -5.98 4.31
CA GLY A 5 -3.39 -5.13 4.20
C GLY A 5 -2.41 -5.59 3.12
N ILE A 6 -2.29 -6.90 2.87
CA ILE A 6 -1.52 -7.44 1.74
C ILE A 6 -2.16 -7.02 0.42
N LEU A 7 -3.48 -7.19 0.27
CA LEU A 7 -4.20 -6.83 -0.95
C LEU A 7 -4.09 -5.33 -1.24
N VAL A 8 -4.19 -4.47 -0.22
CA VAL A 8 -4.00 -3.02 -0.35
C VAL A 8 -2.57 -2.70 -0.79
N ALA A 9 -1.57 -3.38 -0.22
CA ALA A 9 -0.18 -3.18 -0.62
C ALA A 9 0.08 -3.56 -2.08
N LEU A 10 -0.46 -4.70 -2.52
CA LEU A 10 -0.37 -5.16 -3.91
C LEU A 10 -1.14 -4.23 -4.87
N ALA A 11 -2.30 -3.71 -4.45
CA ALA A 11 -3.04 -2.74 -5.23
C ALA A 11 -2.23 -1.46 -5.46
N GLY A 12 -1.56 -0.94 -4.41
CA GLY A 12 -0.67 0.20 -4.53
C GLY A 12 0.48 -0.03 -5.52
N TRP A 13 1.06 -1.23 -5.51
CA TRP A 13 2.10 -1.61 -6.49
C TRP A 13 1.58 -1.70 -7.94
N LEU A 14 0.33 -2.11 -8.14
CA LEU A 14 -0.29 -2.20 -9.47
C LEU A 14 -0.58 -0.83 -10.10
N VAL A 15 -0.84 0.21 -9.30
CA VAL A 15 -1.17 1.56 -9.81
C VAL A 15 -0.16 2.10 -10.83
N PRO A 16 1.15 2.16 -10.54
CA PRO A 16 2.13 2.63 -11.52
C PRO A 16 2.25 1.72 -12.75
N LEU A 17 2.02 0.42 -12.62
CA LEU A 17 2.04 -0.50 -13.77
C LEU A 17 0.89 -0.22 -14.74
N VAL A 18 -0.30 0.06 -14.22
CA VAL A 18 -1.44 0.48 -15.05
C VAL A 18 -1.18 1.86 -15.67
N ALA A 19 -0.55 2.78 -14.93
CA ALA A 19 -0.20 4.08 -15.48
C ALA A 19 0.75 4.00 -16.68
N LEU A 20 1.64 2.99 -16.73
CA LEU A 20 2.52 2.77 -17.88
C LEU A 20 1.76 2.47 -19.17
N SER A 21 0.66 1.71 -19.11
CA SER A 21 -0.16 1.38 -20.28
C SER A 21 -1.15 2.46 -20.66
N MET A 22 -1.51 3.36 -19.72
CA MET A 22 -2.53 4.38 -19.94
C MET A 22 -1.99 5.75 -20.37
N THR A 23 -0.75 6.11 -20.03
CA THR A 23 -0.22 7.45 -20.35
C THR A 23 1.26 7.42 -20.72
N GLN A 24 1.67 8.36 -21.60
CA GLN A 24 3.07 8.61 -21.96
C GLN A 24 3.67 9.84 -21.26
N SER A 25 2.86 10.58 -20.48
CA SER A 25 3.33 11.77 -19.77
C SER A 25 4.17 11.38 -18.56
N THR A 26 5.41 11.89 -18.50
CA THR A 26 6.32 11.67 -17.36
C THR A 26 5.72 12.18 -16.05
N GLY A 27 5.08 13.35 -16.05
CA GLY A 27 4.47 13.93 -14.85
C GLY A 27 3.32 13.08 -14.32
N ALA A 28 2.47 12.56 -15.21
CA ALA A 28 1.36 11.69 -14.83
C ALA A 28 1.85 10.35 -14.26
N ARG A 29 2.87 9.74 -14.88
CA ARG A 29 3.51 8.51 -14.38
C ARG A 29 4.16 8.71 -13.02
N PHE A 30 4.85 9.83 -12.83
CA PHE A 30 5.45 10.18 -11.54
C PHE A 30 4.39 10.31 -10.45
N GLY A 31 3.30 11.03 -10.72
CA GLY A 31 2.16 11.13 -9.80
C GLY A 31 1.56 9.76 -9.43
N ALA A 32 1.39 8.87 -10.42
CA ALA A 32 0.91 7.52 -10.19
C ALA A 32 1.86 6.66 -9.33
N CYS A 33 3.17 6.80 -9.51
CA CYS A 33 4.16 6.15 -8.65
C CYS A 33 4.06 6.62 -7.19
N VAL A 34 3.96 7.93 -6.97
CA VAL A 34 3.81 8.50 -5.62
C VAL A 34 2.53 8.00 -4.95
N LEU A 35 1.41 8.02 -5.67
CA LEU A 35 0.14 7.45 -5.21
C LEU A 35 0.25 5.97 -4.88
N GLY A 36 0.87 5.17 -5.74
CA GLY A 36 1.09 3.74 -5.52
C GLY A 36 1.92 3.45 -4.28
N ILE A 37 2.97 4.23 -4.03
CA ILE A 37 3.78 4.15 -2.81
C ILE A 37 2.95 4.45 -1.57
N ILE A 38 2.17 5.54 -1.58
CA ILE A 38 1.31 5.93 -0.45
C ILE A 38 0.32 4.80 -0.12
N ILE A 39 -0.37 4.26 -1.14
CA ILE A 39 -1.31 3.15 -0.96
C ILE A 39 -0.60 1.92 -0.39
N SER A 40 0.60 1.62 -0.89
CA SER A 40 1.41 0.49 -0.41
C SER A 40 1.79 0.63 1.07
N LEU A 41 2.23 1.83 1.47
CA LEU A 41 2.59 2.13 2.85
C LEU A 41 1.38 2.08 3.78
N VAL A 42 0.19 2.51 3.35
CA VAL A 42 -1.05 2.36 4.13
C VAL A 42 -1.38 0.89 4.37
N GLY A 43 -1.24 0.04 3.34
CA GLY A 43 -1.45 -1.40 3.47
C GLY A 43 -0.48 -2.05 4.46
N ILE A 44 0.80 -1.69 4.40
CA ILE A 44 1.87 -2.29 5.24
C ILE A 44 1.86 -1.70 6.67
N LEU A 45 2.02 -0.38 6.80
CA LEU A 45 2.23 0.28 8.08
C LEU A 45 0.94 0.59 8.83
N GLY A 46 -0.16 0.80 8.10
CA GLY A 46 -1.47 1.03 8.70
C GLY A 46 -2.16 -0.30 9.01
N VAL A 47 -2.52 -1.03 7.96
CA VAL A 47 -3.39 -2.21 8.09
C VAL A 47 -2.63 -3.41 8.64
N LEU A 48 -1.54 -3.83 8.00
CA LEU A 48 -0.79 -5.02 8.40
C LEU A 48 -0.16 -4.87 9.78
N ASN A 49 0.54 -3.76 10.02
CA ASN A 49 1.14 -3.49 11.32
C ASN A 49 0.07 -3.38 12.42
N GLY A 50 -1.08 -2.76 12.15
CA GLY A 50 -2.19 -2.68 13.11
C GLY A 50 -2.63 -4.05 13.63
N VAL A 51 -2.65 -5.07 12.77
CA VAL A 51 -2.98 -6.44 13.19
C VAL A 51 -1.87 -7.06 14.04
N HIS A 52 -0.61 -6.88 13.67
CA HIS A 52 0.51 -7.40 14.46
C HIS A 52 0.58 -6.75 15.85
N GLN A 53 0.29 -5.45 15.91
CA GLN A 53 0.24 -4.65 17.13
C GLN A 53 -0.99 -4.98 17.99
N ALA A 54 -2.03 -5.61 17.44
CA ALA A 54 -3.21 -6.05 18.20
C ALA A 54 -2.89 -7.28 19.08
N ASP A 55 -2.05 -8.18 18.58
CA ASP A 55 -1.62 -9.40 19.30
C ASP A 55 -0.38 -9.18 20.19
N ALA A 56 0.06 -7.94 20.32
CA ALA A 56 1.32 -7.59 20.97
C ALA A 56 1.36 -7.94 22.47
N ILE A 57 2.50 -8.49 22.91
CA ILE A 57 2.69 -8.98 24.30
C ILE A 57 2.49 -7.86 25.33
N TRP A 58 2.90 -6.63 25.03
CA TRP A 58 2.78 -5.51 25.95
C TRP A 58 1.34 -4.98 26.13
N LYS A 59 0.36 -5.45 25.34
CA LYS A 59 -1.06 -5.08 25.50
C LYS A 59 -1.88 -6.08 26.32
N LYS A 60 -1.28 -7.21 26.71
CA LYS A 60 -1.97 -8.28 27.47
C LYS A 60 -1.92 -8.06 29.00
N GLY A 61 -1.73 -6.82 29.44
CA GLY A 61 -1.67 -6.42 30.86
C GLY A 61 -3.02 -5.95 31.37
#